data_AF-A0AAU4GEH1-F1
#
_entry.id   AF-A0AAU4GEH1-F1
#
_cell.length_a   1.000
_cell.length_b   1.000
_cell.length_c   1.000
_cell.angle_alpha   90.00
_cell.angle_beta   90.00
_cell.angle_gamma   90.00
#
_symmetry.space_group_name_H-M   'P 1'
#
loop_
_entity.id
_entity.type
_entity.pdbx_description
1 polymer ?
#
loop_
_entity_poly.entity_id
_entity_poly.type
_entity_poly.pdbx_seq_one_letter_code
_entity_poly.pdbx_strand_id
1 'polypeptide(L)'
;MPGPERNLPRLSLPPTVVAAHLRTCAEELAGSLRSDGQTATLAEISEVVTQLVAGQHALAHALAGLAGRVDARSGALAAAPSVDVEVVTEVLQAAACAVGCSAEALAEAEPSFECVSESAGPDTRL
;
A
#
# COMPACT_ATOMS: atom_id res chain seq x y z
N MET A 1 -11.36 -1.27 42.48
CA MET A 1 -9.91 -1.55 42.30
C MET A 1 -9.69 -1.92 40.83
N PRO A 2 -9.42 -0.95 39.94
CA PRO A 2 -9.10 -1.24 38.54
C PRO A 2 -7.68 -1.81 38.47
N GLY A 3 -7.51 -2.94 37.77
CA GLY A 3 -6.21 -3.59 37.58
C GLY A 3 -5.29 -2.78 36.66
N PRO A 4 -3.97 -3.02 36.69
CA PRO A 4 -3.04 -2.35 35.80
C PRO A 4 -3.20 -2.97 34.42
N GLU A 5 -4.04 -2.37 33.58
CA GLU A 5 -3.96 -2.57 32.13
C GLU A 5 -2.56 -2.09 31.72
N ARG A 6 -1.65 -3.05 31.59
CA ARG A 6 -0.32 -2.85 31.04
C ARG A 6 -0.50 -2.17 29.68
N ASN A 7 -0.21 -0.88 29.63
CA ASN A 7 0.22 -0.18 28.43
C ASN A 7 1.47 -0.91 27.91
N LEU A 8 1.26 -2.00 27.17
CA LEU A 8 2.33 -2.60 26.39
C LEU A 8 2.73 -1.53 25.36
N PRO A 9 4.00 -1.14 25.28
CA PRO A 9 4.44 -0.23 24.23
C PRO A 9 4.04 -0.86 22.92
N ARG A 10 3.32 -0.11 22.06
CA ARG A 10 3.05 -0.54 20.69
C ARG A 10 4.40 -0.75 20.03
N LEU A 11 4.86 -1.99 19.98
CA LEU A 11 6.12 -2.37 19.35
C LEU A 11 5.96 -2.11 17.85
N SER A 12 6.37 -0.92 17.42
CA SER A 12 6.48 -0.58 16.01
C SER A 12 7.76 -1.21 15.49
N LEU A 13 7.64 -2.03 14.45
CA LEU A 13 8.79 -2.60 13.76
C LEU A 13 9.61 -1.47 13.11
N PRO A 14 10.94 -1.61 13.00
CA PRO A 14 11.76 -0.66 12.25
C PRO A 14 11.23 -0.47 10.82
N PRO A 15 11.20 0.76 10.26
CA PRO A 15 10.65 1.01 8.93
C PRO A 15 11.26 0.15 7.81
N THR A 16 12.55 -0.18 7.92
CA THR A 16 13.27 -1.03 6.97
C THR A 16 12.79 -2.48 7.00
N VAL A 17 12.38 -2.99 8.18
CA VAL A 17 11.80 -4.33 8.33
C VAL A 17 10.41 -4.36 7.68
N VAL A 18 9.59 -3.35 7.94
CA VAL A 18 8.26 -3.22 7.32
C VAL A 18 8.37 -3.14 5.79
N ALA A 19 9.30 -2.32 5.29
CA ALA A 19 9.53 -2.19 3.84
C ALA A 19 10.01 -3.50 3.20
N ALA A 20 10.90 -4.26 3.88
CA ALA A 20 11.34 -5.56 3.40
C ALA A 20 10.20 -6.57 3.34
N HIS A 21 9.34 -6.62 4.37
CA HIS A 21 8.14 -7.47 4.37
C HIS A 21 7.18 -7.08 3.25
N LEU A 22 6.91 -5.79 3.07
CA LEU A 22 6.03 -5.30 2.01
C LEU A 22 6.52 -5.72 0.62
N ARG A 23 7.83 -5.64 0.37
CA ARG A 23 8.42 -6.12 -0.89
C ARG A 23 8.17 -7.62 -1.07
N THR A 24 8.47 -8.44 -0.06
CA THR A 24 8.28 -9.89 -0.14
C THR A 24 6.81 -10.27 -0.37
N CYS A 25 5.87 -9.65 0.36
CA CYS A 25 4.44 -9.89 0.14
C CYS A 25 3.99 -9.49 -1.28
N ALA A 26 4.51 -8.38 -1.81
CA ALA A 26 4.21 -7.96 -3.18
C ALA A 26 4.77 -8.94 -4.23
N GLU A 27 5.98 -9.47 -4.01
CA GLU A 27 6.59 -10.49 -4.87
C GLU A 27 5.81 -11.81 -4.83
N GLU A 28 5.39 -12.25 -3.65
CA GLU A 28 4.55 -13.45 -3.45
C GLU A 28 3.18 -13.28 -4.13
N LEU A 29 2.51 -12.14 -3.92
CA LEU A 29 1.24 -11.84 -4.58
C LEU A 29 1.38 -11.83 -6.10
N ALA A 30 2.42 -11.19 -6.63
CA ALA A 30 2.71 -11.19 -8.06
C ALA A 30 3.05 -12.58 -8.60
N GLY A 31 3.64 -13.46 -7.79
CA GLY A 31 3.88 -14.86 -8.14
C GLY A 31 2.57 -15.65 -8.22
N SER A 32 1.74 -15.54 -7.18
CA SER A 32 0.45 -16.24 -7.08
C SER A 32 -0.52 -15.84 -8.20
N LEU A 33 -0.59 -14.56 -8.56
CA LEU A 33 -1.49 -14.06 -9.61
C LEU A 33 -1.00 -14.35 -11.05
N ARG A 34 0.26 -14.77 -11.25
CA ARG A 34 0.83 -15.09 -12.57
C ARG A 34 0.98 -16.60 -12.82
N SER A 35 0.87 -17.42 -11.79
CA SER A 35 1.05 -18.87 -11.91
C SER A 35 -0.17 -19.49 -12.58
N ASP A 36 0.03 -20.21 -13.69
CA ASP A 36 -1.00 -21.00 -14.39
C ASP A 36 -1.59 -22.14 -13.52
N GLY A 37 -1.05 -22.36 -12.32
CA GLY A 37 -1.49 -23.36 -11.35
C GLY A 37 -2.14 -22.74 -10.12
N GLN A 38 -3.40 -23.11 -9.89
CA GLN A 38 -4.37 -22.58 -8.90
C GLN A 38 -5.00 -21.24 -9.29
N THR A 39 -5.89 -21.33 -10.28
CA THR A 39 -6.92 -20.34 -10.60
C THR A 39 -7.61 -19.83 -9.33
N ALA A 40 -7.33 -18.61 -8.91
CA ALA A 40 -8.08 -17.96 -7.85
C ALA A 40 -9.55 -17.83 -8.30
N THR A 41 -10.46 -18.04 -7.37
CA THR A 41 -11.87 -17.76 -7.60
C THR A 41 -12.08 -16.27 -7.80
N LEU A 42 -13.14 -15.91 -8.51
CA LEU A 42 -13.48 -14.52 -8.72
C LEU A 42 -13.74 -13.77 -7.40
N ALA A 43 -14.26 -14.46 -6.37
CA ALA A 43 -14.40 -13.90 -5.02
C ALA A 43 -13.04 -13.60 -4.36
N GLU A 44 -12.07 -14.53 -4.45
CA GLU A 44 -10.71 -14.31 -3.93
C GLU A 44 -10.01 -13.16 -4.66
N ILE A 45 -10.21 -13.03 -5.97
CA ILE A 45 -9.65 -11.92 -6.76
C ILE A 45 -10.27 -10.58 -6.35
N SER A 46 -11.59 -10.54 -6.12
CA SER A 46 -12.25 -9.34 -5.62
C SER A 46 -11.68 -8.92 -4.26
N GLU A 47 -11.50 -9.88 -3.34
CA GLU A 47 -10.90 -9.60 -2.02
C GLU A 47 -9.46 -9.10 -2.15
N VAL A 48 -8.66 -9.70 -3.02
CA VAL A 48 -7.29 -9.24 -3.33
C VAL A 48 -7.29 -7.80 -3.84
N VAL A 49 -8.21 -7.44 -4.75
CA VAL A 49 -8.35 -6.06 -5.25
C VAL A 49 -8.70 -5.09 -4.12
N THR A 50 -9.65 -5.44 -3.24
CA THR A 50 -10.00 -4.61 -2.07
C THR A 50 -8.79 -4.37 -1.17
N GLN A 51 -8.01 -5.42 -0.86
CA GLN A 51 -6.79 -5.29 -0.05
C GLN A 51 -5.71 -4.47 -0.76
N LEU A 52 -5.60 -4.60 -2.09
CA LEU A 52 -4.65 -3.82 -2.89
C LEU A 52 -4.98 -2.34 -2.87
N VAL A 53 -6.25 -1.96 -3.04
CA VAL A 53 -6.72 -0.57 -2.95
C VAL A 53 -6.37 0.02 -1.57
N ALA A 54 -6.71 -0.69 -0.49
CA ALA A 54 -6.38 -0.27 0.86
C ALA A 54 -4.85 -0.13 1.07
N GLY A 55 -4.07 -1.08 0.57
CA GLY A 55 -2.61 -1.05 0.61
C GLY A 55 -2.00 0.12 -0.17
N GLN A 56 -2.52 0.42 -1.36
CA GLN A 56 -2.10 1.56 -2.17
C GLN A 56 -2.41 2.89 -1.49
N HIS A 57 -3.59 3.05 -0.89
CA HIS A 57 -3.88 4.23 -0.07
C HIS A 57 -2.91 4.37 1.11
N ALA A 58 -2.61 3.28 1.82
CA ALA A 58 -1.63 3.32 2.92
C ALA A 58 -0.23 3.71 2.43
N LEU A 59 0.21 3.21 1.27
CA LEU A 59 1.47 3.56 0.64
C LEU A 59 1.50 5.04 0.20
N ALA A 60 0.43 5.55 -0.38
CA ALA A 60 0.30 6.96 -0.75
C ALA A 60 0.48 7.87 0.48
N HIS A 61 -0.17 7.53 1.60
CA HIS A 61 0.00 8.26 2.86
C HIS A 61 1.43 8.16 3.41
N ALA A 62 2.07 6.99 3.33
CA ALA A 62 3.44 6.80 3.78
C ALA A 62 4.43 7.65 2.96
N LEU A 63 4.25 7.72 1.64
CA LEU A 63 5.07 8.54 0.74
C LEU A 63 4.86 10.04 0.99
N ALA A 64 3.62 10.49 1.15
CA ALA A 64 3.32 11.89 1.50
C ALA A 64 3.92 12.27 2.86
N GLY A 65 3.83 11.37 3.85
CA GLY A 65 4.45 11.54 5.16
C GLY A 65 5.98 11.60 5.09
N LEU A 66 6.60 10.80 4.23
CA LEU A 66 8.04 10.85 3.98
C LEU A 66 8.44 12.17 3.33
N ALA A 67 7.68 12.67 2.35
CA ALA A 67 7.90 13.96 1.73
C ALA A 67 7.87 15.09 2.78
N GLY A 68 6.87 15.11 3.66
CA GLY A 68 6.78 16.09 4.75
C GLY A 68 7.96 16.03 5.72
N ARG A 69 8.52 14.84 5.98
CA ARG A 69 9.73 14.68 6.82
C ARG A 69 10.99 15.19 6.14
N VAL A 70 11.10 15.02 4.82
CA VAL A 70 12.22 15.54 4.03
C VAL A 70 12.15 17.06 3.97
N ASP A 71 10.96 17.62 3.72
CA ASP A 71 10.72 19.06 3.64
C ASP A 71 10.95 19.79 4.97
N ALA A 72 10.72 19.13 6.11
CA ALA A 72 11.05 19.66 7.43
C ALA A 72 12.55 19.94 7.65
N ARG A 73 13.43 19.47 6.74
CA ARG A 73 14.89 19.77 6.71
C ARG A 73 15.58 19.56 8.06
N SER A 74 15.19 18.51 8.78
CA SER A 74 15.71 18.22 10.12
C SER A 74 17.01 17.40 10.11
N GLY A 75 17.86 17.62 11.10
CA GLY A 75 19.09 16.86 11.30
C GLY A 75 20.06 16.98 10.13
N ALA A 76 20.50 15.85 9.57
CA ALA A 76 21.46 15.81 8.47
C ALA A 76 20.98 16.52 7.19
N LEU A 77 19.65 16.61 6.98
CA LEU A 77 19.07 17.29 5.82
C LEU A 77 19.19 18.82 5.90
N ALA A 78 19.43 19.39 7.08
CA ALA A 78 19.62 20.84 7.24
C ALA A 78 20.89 21.36 6.53
N ALA A 79 21.88 20.49 6.34
CA ALA A 79 23.14 20.80 5.67
C ALA A 79 23.12 20.48 4.16
N ALA A 80 22.04 19.87 3.65
CA ALA A 80 21.91 19.52 2.24
C ALA A 80 21.57 20.75 1.38
N PRO A 81 21.97 20.80 0.09
CA PRO A 81 21.53 21.83 -0.84
C PRO A 81 20.00 21.88 -0.94
N SER A 82 19.42 23.08 -0.92
CA SER A 82 17.95 23.26 -0.91
C SER A 82 17.28 22.64 -2.13
N VAL A 83 17.91 22.78 -3.30
CA VAL A 83 17.42 22.20 -4.56
C VAL A 83 17.29 20.69 -4.47
N ASP A 84 18.27 20.00 -3.88
CA ASP A 84 18.24 18.53 -3.79
C ASP A 84 17.11 18.06 -2.87
N VAL A 85 16.88 18.77 -1.76
CA VAL A 85 15.76 18.48 -0.84
C VAL A 85 14.41 18.72 -1.51
N GLU A 86 14.26 19.84 -2.25
CA GLU A 86 13.04 20.18 -2.98
C GLU A 86 12.69 19.12 -4.04
N VAL A 87 13.68 18.70 -4.84
CA VAL A 87 13.49 17.65 -5.86
C VAL A 87 13.04 16.33 -5.21
N VAL A 88 13.67 15.91 -4.12
CA VAL A 88 13.29 14.66 -3.44
C VAL A 88 11.88 14.77 -2.86
N THR A 89 11.52 15.89 -2.24
CA THR A 89 10.17 16.14 -1.73
C THR A 89 9.14 16.07 -2.85
N GLU A 90 9.39 16.72 -3.99
CA GLU A 90 8.47 16.72 -5.14
C GLU A 90 8.29 15.31 -5.73
N VAL A 91 9.38 14.56 -5.89
CA VAL A 91 9.32 13.16 -6.37
C VAL A 91 8.49 12.29 -5.43
N LEU A 92 8.65 12.44 -4.11
CA LEU A 92 7.87 11.70 -3.13
C LEU A 92 6.38 12.06 -3.15
N GLN A 93 6.06 13.35 -3.32
CA GLN A 93 4.67 13.81 -3.47
C GLN A 93 4.04 13.30 -4.77
N ALA A 94 4.77 13.35 -5.88
CA ALA A 94 4.33 12.82 -7.16
C ALA A 94 4.07 11.30 -7.09
N ALA A 95 4.96 10.56 -6.43
CA ALA A 95 4.78 9.13 -6.19
C ALA A 95 3.56 8.85 -5.31
N ALA A 96 3.34 9.62 -4.24
CA ALA A 96 2.15 9.50 -3.40
C ALA A 96 0.86 9.71 -4.20
N CYS A 97 0.83 10.75 -5.05
CA CYS A 97 -0.31 11.05 -5.91
C CYS A 97 -0.57 9.93 -6.91
N ALA A 98 0.46 9.46 -7.63
CA ALA A 98 0.32 8.39 -8.62
C ALA A 98 -0.22 7.09 -8.02
N VAL A 99 0.27 6.71 -6.83
CA VAL A 99 -0.21 5.53 -6.11
C VAL A 99 -1.67 5.73 -5.66
N GLY A 100 -2.03 6.91 -5.17
CA GLY A 100 -3.41 7.25 -4.81
C GLY A 100 -4.36 7.16 -6.00
N CYS A 101 -4.02 7.75 -7.13
CA CYS A 101 -4.83 7.66 -8.36
C CYS A 101 -4.97 6.23 -8.87
N SER A 102 -3.93 5.38 -8.73
CA SER A 102 -4.04 3.96 -9.05
C SER A 102 -5.04 3.23 -8.14
N ALA A 103 -5.09 3.60 -6.86
CA ALA A 103 -6.04 3.02 -5.90
C ALA A 103 -7.48 3.43 -6.24
N GLU A 104 -7.68 4.70 -6.54
CA GLU A 104 -8.98 5.26 -6.94
C GLU A 104 -9.50 4.57 -8.21
N ALA A 105 -8.65 4.42 -9.24
CA ALA A 105 -9.02 3.74 -10.47
C ALA A 105 -9.45 2.27 -10.25
N LEU A 106 -8.80 1.57 -9.32
CA LEU A 106 -9.19 0.20 -8.96
C LEU A 106 -10.49 0.16 -8.14
N ALA A 107 -10.68 1.09 -7.20
CA ALA A 107 -11.92 1.21 -6.43
C ALA A 107 -13.12 1.55 -7.34
N GLU A 108 -12.94 2.44 -8.32
CA GLU A 108 -13.97 2.76 -9.30
C GLU A 108 -14.37 1.57 -10.18
N ALA A 109 -13.48 0.57 -10.31
CA ALA A 109 -13.76 -0.66 -11.04
C ALA A 109 -14.52 -1.71 -10.23
N GLU A 110 -14.71 -1.53 -8.91
CA GLU A 110 -15.42 -2.47 -8.01
C GLU A 110 -16.79 -2.92 -8.55
N PRO A 111 -17.68 -2.03 -9.03
CA PRO A 111 -18.98 -2.45 -9.55
C PRO A 111 -18.87 -3.37 -10.77
N SER A 112 -17.78 -3.26 -11.54
CA SER A 112 -17.53 -4.13 -12.68
C SER A 112 -17.13 -5.53 -12.23
N PHE A 113 -16.33 -5.66 -11.16
CA PHE A 113 -16.00 -6.95 -10.57
C PHE A 113 -17.24 -7.65 -10.00
N GLU A 114 -18.12 -6.88 -9.32
CA GLU A 114 -19.39 -7.40 -8.81
C GLU A 114 -20.27 -7.94 -9.94
N CYS A 115 -20.47 -7.16 -11.01
CA CYS A 115 -21.26 -7.57 -12.18
C CYS A 115 -20.74 -8.86 -12.83
N VAL A 116 -19.42 -8.99 -12.96
CA VAL A 116 -18.80 -10.21 -13.50
C VAL A 116 -19.01 -11.38 -12.54
N SER A 117 -18.95 -11.16 -11.23
CA SER A 117 -19.16 -12.21 -10.21
C SER A 117 -20.60 -12.70 -10.13
N GLU A 118 -21.58 -11.81 -10.28
CA GLU A 118 -22.99 -12.19 -10.38
C GLU A 118 -23.26 -13.00 -11.64
N SER A 119 -22.58 -12.66 -12.74
CA SER A 119 -22.79 -13.31 -14.04
C SER A 119 -22.11 -14.68 -14.15
N ALA A 120 -20.89 -14.83 -13.63
CA ALA A 120 -20.10 -16.04 -13.71
C ALA A 120 -20.27 -16.95 -12.47
N GLY A 121 -20.77 -16.40 -11.36
CA GLY A 121 -20.77 -17.06 -10.05
C GLY A 121 -19.42 -16.88 -9.31
N PRO A 122 -19.44 -16.72 -7.97
CA PRO A 122 -18.25 -16.38 -7.17
C PRO A 122 -17.18 -17.48 -7.17
N ASP A 123 -17.59 -18.75 -7.33
CA ASP A 123 -16.71 -19.92 -7.38
C ASP A 123 -16.05 -20.13 -8.76
N THR A 124 -16.35 -19.26 -9.73
CA THR A 124 -15.72 -19.35 -11.05
C THR A 124 -14.23 -19.11 -10.93
N ARG A 125 -13.48 -20.08 -11.45
CA ARG A 125 -12.03 -20.10 -11.52
C ARG A 125 -11.56 -19.28 -12.71
N LEU A 126 -10.61 -18.37 -12.48
CA LEU A 126 -9.93 -17.58 -13.50
C LEU A 126 -8.56 -18.14 -13.84
#